data_AF-A0AA40MKN3-F1
#
_entry.id   AF-A0AA40MKN3-F1
#
_cell.length_a   1.000
_cell.length_b   1.000
_cell.length_c   1.000
_cell.angle_alpha   90.00
_cell.angle_beta   90.00
_cell.angle_gamma   90.00
#
_symmetry.space_group_name_H-M   'P 1'
#
loop_
_entity.id
_entity.type
_entity.pdbx_description
1 polymer ?
#
loop_
_entity_poly.entity_id
_entity_poly.type
_entity_poly.pdbx_seq_one_letter_code
_entity_poly.pdbx_strand_id
1 'polypeptide(L)' 'MRVLIEVVHIAIGLIAATLISAAAAWSYPRATDDIWLVGYACMIAVIAMGVGPVRKAFAEDRARLAGGTEPRADG' A
#
# COMPACT_ATOMS: atom_id res chain seq x y z
N MET A 1 -15.71 -1.93 -0.11
CA MET A 1 -14.45 -1.72 -0.85
C MET A 1 -13.35 -1.20 0.08
N ARG A 2 -13.03 -1.92 1.16
CA ARG A 2 -11.94 -1.49 2.07
C ARG A 2 -10.57 -1.64 1.41
N VAL A 3 -10.32 -2.79 0.80
CA VAL A 3 -9.09 -3.11 0.05
C VAL A 3 -8.67 -1.99 -0.92
N LEU A 4 -9.61 -1.44 -1.69
CA LEU A 4 -9.34 -0.32 -2.62
C LEU A 4 -8.83 0.94 -1.89
N ILE A 5 -9.44 1.28 -0.76
CA ILE A 5 -9.04 2.44 0.06
C ILE A 5 -7.66 2.20 0.68
N GLU A 6 -7.39 0.98 1.15
CA GLU A 6 -6.07 0.62 1.67
C GLU A 6 -4.98 0.69 0.58
N VAL A 7 -5.26 0.21 -0.64
CA VAL A 7 -4.32 0.33 -1.77
C VAL A 7 -4.08 1.80 -2.16
N VAL A 8 -5.13 2.63 -2.14
CA VAL A 8 -4.99 4.07 -2.40
C VAL A 8 -4.09 4.75 -1.36
N HIS A 9 -4.17 4.38 -0.08
CA HIS A 9 -3.26 4.93 0.94
C HIS A 9 -1.80 4.55 0.69
N ILE A 10 -1.53 3.30 0.28
CA ILE A 10 -0.17 2.88 -0.10
C ILE A 10 0.31 3.68 -1.31
N ALA A 11 -0.53 3.85 -2.32
CA ALA A 11 -0.21 4.63 -3.51
C ALA A 11 0.10 6.09 -3.18
N ILE A 12 -0.71 6.73 -2.31
CA ILE A 12 -0.46 8.10 -1.84
C ILE A 12 0.88 8.19 -1.08
N GLY A 13 1.17 7.23 -0.21
CA GLY A 13 2.44 7.18 0.52
C GLY A 13 3.66 7.07 -0.41
N LEU A 14 3.56 6.24 -1.46
CA LEU A 14 4.61 6.10 -2.48
C LEU A 14 4.79 7.37 -3.30
N ILE A 15 3.69 8.02 -3.71
CA ILE A 15 3.74 9.29 -4.44
C ILE A 15 4.42 10.35 -3.57
N ALA A 16 4.02 10.47 -2.30
CA ALA A 16 4.61 11.43 -1.36
C ALA A 16 6.12 11.18 -1.17
N ALA A 17 6.54 9.92 -0.95
CA ALA A 17 7.95 9.57 -0.81
C ALA A 17 8.77 9.92 -2.08
N THR A 18 8.19 9.68 -3.26
CA THR A 18 8.83 10.00 -4.54
C THR A 18 9.00 11.51 -4.71
N LEU A 19 7.96 12.30 -4.43
CA LEU A 19 8.00 13.75 -4.54
C LEU A 19 9.02 14.37 -3.58
N ILE A 20 9.08 13.89 -2.34
CA ILE A 20 10.05 14.35 -1.35
C ILE A 20 11.48 14.02 -1.80
N SER A 21 11.71 12.79 -2.26
CA SER A 21 13.04 12.36 -2.74
C SER A 21 13.47 13.16 -3.97
N ALA A 22 12.56 13.42 -4.91
CA ALA A 22 12.82 14.24 -6.08
C ALA A 22 13.13 15.70 -5.72
N ALA A 23 12.38 16.29 -4.78
CA ALA A 23 12.63 17.64 -4.29
C ALA A 23 13.99 17.75 -3.58
N ALA A 24 14.35 16.74 -2.78
CA ALA A 24 15.65 16.67 -2.11
C ALA A 24 16.80 16.55 -3.12
N ALA A 25 16.67 15.67 -4.11
CA ALA A 25 17.67 15.48 -5.17
C ALA A 25 17.85 16.74 -6.03
N TRP A 26 16.76 17.49 -6.28
CA TRP A 26 16.84 18.77 -6.98
C TRP A 26 17.57 19.84 -6.16
N SER A 27 17.36 19.86 -4.84
CA SER A 27 18.02 20.80 -3.92
C SER A 27 19.52 20.51 -3.74
N TYR A 28 19.92 19.23 -3.69
CA TYR A 28 21.32 18.84 -3.52
C TYR A 28 21.75 17.74 -4.51
N PRO A 29 22.13 18.12 -5.75
CA PRO A 29 22.42 17.16 -6.81
C PRO A 29 23.61 16.24 -6.52
N ARG A 30 24.55 16.67 -5.67
CA ARG A 30 25.78 15.92 -5.37
C ARG A 30 25.54 14.64 -4.57
N ALA A 31 24.44 14.55 -3.82
CA ALA A 31 24.05 13.33 -3.08
C ALA A 31 22.80 12.67 -3.65
N THR A 32 22.50 12.88 -4.94
CA THR A 32 21.32 12.30 -5.60
C THR A 32 21.21 10.80 -5.37
N ASP A 33 22.32 10.07 -5.50
CA ASP A 33 22.32 8.61 -5.34
C ASP A 33 21.95 8.18 -3.91
N ASP A 34 22.52 8.83 -2.89
CA ASP A 34 22.20 8.55 -1.49
C ASP A 34 20.74 8.91 -1.16
N ILE A 35 20.25 10.03 -1.70
CA ILE A 35 18.86 10.48 -1.53
C ILE A 35 17.90 9.45 -2.11
N TRP A 36 18.17 8.95 -3.32
CA TRP A 36 17.33 7.92 -3.94
C TRP A 36 17.43 6.58 -3.23
N LEU A 37 18.61 6.19 -2.74
CA LEU A 37 18.78 4.99 -1.92
C LEU A 37 17.84 5.01 -0.70
N VAL A 38 17.86 6.10 0.07
CA VAL A 38 16.98 6.28 1.23
C VAL A 38 15.52 6.38 0.79
N GLY A 39 15.24 7.09 -0.30
CA GLY A 39 13.90 7.19 -0.89
C GLY A 39 13.30 5.82 -1.21
N TYR A 40 14.05 4.93 -1.86
CA TYR A 40 13.62 3.56 -2.14
C TYR A 40 13.42 2.75 -0.85
N ALA A 41 14.30 2.89 0.14
CA ALA A 41 14.12 2.23 1.44
C ALA A 41 12.82 2.67 2.12
N CYS A 42 12.48 3.96 2.08
CA CYS A 42 11.21 4.48 2.58
C CYS A 42 10.01 3.93 1.80
N MET A 43 10.09 3.86 0.47
CA MET A 43 9.03 3.27 -0.35
C MET A 43 8.77 1.80 0.02
N ILE A 44 9.83 1.01 0.23
CA ILE A 44 9.72 -0.38 0.69
C ILE A 44 9.04 -0.44 2.05
N ALA A 45 9.39 0.45 2.98
CA ALA A 45 8.76 0.51 4.30
C ALA A 45 7.26 0.84 4.21
N VAL A 46 6.87 1.79 3.36
CA VAL A 46 5.46 2.13 3.10
C VAL A 46 4.68 0.92 2.59
N ILE A 47 5.26 0.19 1.62
CA ILE A 47 4.65 -1.03 1.09
C ILE A 47 4.51 -2.08 2.21
N ALA A 48 5.58 -2.34 2.97
CA ALA A 48 5.59 -3.33 4.04
C ALA A 48 4.53 -3.03 5.13
N MET A 49 4.38 -1.76 5.53
CA MET A 49 3.33 -1.31 6.45
C MET A 49 1.92 -1.54 5.88
N GLY A 50 1.75 -1.40 4.56
CA GLY A 50 0.49 -1.64 3.87
C GLY A 50 0.08 -3.12 3.73
N VAL A 51 1.03 -4.06 3.83
CA VAL A 51 0.74 -5.51 3.67
C VAL A 51 -0.19 -6.04 4.76
N GLY A 52 -0.02 -5.62 6.02
CA GLY A 52 -0.84 -6.09 7.15
C GLY A 52 -2.34 -5.78 6.99
N PRO A 53 -2.72 -4.52 6.71
CA PRO A 53 -4.10 -4.13 6.42
C PRO A 53 -4.71 -4.88 5.23
N VAL A 54 -3.96 -5.04 4.13
CA VAL A 54 -4.43 -5.74 2.92
C VAL A 54 -4.71 -7.21 3.22
N ARG A 55 -3.82 -7.90 3.96
CA ARG A 55 -4.02 -9.30 4.37
C ARG A 55 -5.27 -9.47 5.24
N LYS A 56 -5.52 -8.55 6.17
CA LYS A 56 -6.70 -8.57 7.04
C LYS A 56 -7.99 -8.38 6.23
N ALA A 57 -8.00 -7.37 5.35
CA ALA A 57 -9.16 -7.11 4.49
C ALA A 57 -9.46 -8.27 3.53
N PHE A 58 -8.43 -8.94 2.99
CA PHE A 58 -8.60 -10.11 2.13
C PHE A 58 -9.16 -11.33 2.88
N ALA A 59 -8.77 -11.52 4.14
CA ALA A 59 -9.31 -12.58 4.99
C ALA A 59 -10.78 -12.35 5.34
N GLU A 60 -11.16 -11.10 5.65
CA GLU A 60 -12.54 -10.71 5.92
C GLU A 60 -13.43 -10.89 4.68
N ASP A 61 -12.95 -10.52 3.49
CA ASP A 61 -13.68 -10.67 2.24
C ASP A 61 -13.86 -12.15 1.86
N ARG A 62 -12.82 -12.98 2.04
CA ARG A 62 -12.87 -14.43 1.84
C ARG A 62 -13.84 -15.12 2.79
N ALA A 63 -13.88 -14.72 4.06
CA ALA A 63 -14.82 -15.27 5.04
C ALA A 63 -16.29 -14.95 4.67
N ARG A 64 -16.54 -13.74 4.16
CA ARG A 64 -17.86 -13.31 3.70
C ARG A 64 -18.35 -14.12 2.49
N LEU A 65 -17.47 -14.39 1.53
CA LEU A 65 -17.77 -15.22 0.36
C LEU A 65 -18.04 -16.69 0.74
N ALA A 66 -17.29 -17.23 1.72
CA ALA A 66 -17.48 -18.60 2.19
C ALA A 66 -18.78 -18.79 2.99
N GLY A 67 -19.22 -17.79 3.76
CA GLY A 67 -20.46 -17.83 4.54
C GLY A 67 -21.74 -17.60 3.72
N GLY A 68 -21.63 -17.09 2.48
CA GLY A 68 -22.79 -16.83 1.61
C GLY A 68 -23.26 -18.01 0.77
N THR A 69 -22.67 -19.21 0.93
CA THR A 69 -23.00 -20.42 0.15
C THR A 69 -23.97 -21.36 0.88
N GLU A 70 -24.61 -20.95 1.98
CA GLU A 70 -25.78 -21.72 2.44
C GLU A 70 -26.83 -21.70 1.32
N PRO A 71 -27.21 -22.86 0.75
CA PRO A 71 -28.24 -22.91 -0.26
C PRO A 71 -29.51 -22.34 0.38
N ARG A 72 -30.10 -21.31 -0.25
CA ARG A 72 -31.48 -20.93 0.06
C ARG A 72 -32.35 -22.12 -0.33
N ALA A 73 -32.51 -23.05 0.60
CA ALA A 73 -33.47 -24.12 0.54
C ALA A 73 -34.80 -23.52 0.99
N ASP A 74 -35.45 -22.83 0.07
CA ASP A 74 -36.86 -22.52 0.20
C ASP A 74 -37.56 -22.85 -1.12
N GLY A 75 -38.23 -24.01 -1.05
CA GLY A 75 -39.27 -24.42 -1.98
C GLY A 75 -40.62 -23.81 -1.61
#